data_AF-R7T581-F1
#
_entry.id   AF-R7T581-F1
#
_cell.length_a   1.000
_cell.length_b   1.000
_cell.length_c   1.000
_cell.angle_alpha   90.00
_cell.angle_beta   90.00
_cell.angle_gamma   90.00
#
_symmetry.space_group_name_H-M   'P 1'
#
loop_
_entity.id
_entity.type
_entity.pdbx_description
1 polymer ?
#
loop_
_entity_poly.entity_id
_entity_poly.type
_entity_poly.pdbx_seq_one_letter_code
_entity_poly.pdbx_strand_id
1 'polypeptide(L)'
;MSDFRTTLERNLSALIQDCMHTQQLENLVYQYNQAVKSSLAPITEIRLKGEDRKPWYHDEVHLERRKRRQLERRWRKTRLTVNREMLCTHSKHVASPIKRKKSGYYRNKFSEADHKQTFALLRTLMKVPRHCRAPQKDDKIASLGRNDKSSSSDILKGFIAHWAAAK
;
A
#
# COMPACT_ATOMS: atom_id res chain seq x y z
N MET A 1 41.51 -66.42 7.11
CA MET A 1 40.14 -65.86 6.93
C MET A 1 39.87 -64.62 7.79
N SER A 2 40.89 -64.02 8.43
CA SER A 2 40.72 -62.91 9.38
C SER A 2 40.86 -61.52 8.74
N ASP A 3 41.45 -61.42 7.55
CA ASP A 3 41.84 -60.13 6.95
C ASP A 3 40.68 -59.37 6.30
N PHE A 4 39.67 -60.08 5.80
CA PHE A 4 38.51 -59.45 5.17
C PHE A 4 37.64 -58.74 6.21
N ARG A 5 37.41 -59.39 7.35
CA ARG A 5 36.56 -58.86 8.43
C ARG A 5 37.16 -57.60 9.06
N THR A 6 38.47 -57.61 9.32
CA THR A 6 39.17 -56.45 9.90
C THR A 6 39.24 -55.27 8.93
N THR A 7 39.44 -55.53 7.64
CA THR A 7 39.40 -54.51 6.58
C THR A 7 38.02 -53.87 6.47
N LEU A 8 36.96 -54.68 6.55
CA LEU A 8 35.58 -54.21 6.50
C LEU A 8 35.22 -53.38 7.74
N GLU A 9 35.59 -53.82 8.95
CA GLU A 9 35.36 -53.07 10.19
C GLU A 9 36.10 -51.71 10.20
N ARG A 10 37.33 -51.66 9.68
CA ARG A 10 38.08 -50.41 9.51
C ARG A 10 37.41 -49.44 8.54
N ASN A 11 36.94 -49.95 7.39
CA ASN A 11 36.28 -49.13 6.38
C ASN A 11 34.92 -48.58 6.85
N LEU A 12 34.15 -49.40 7.59
CA LEU A 12 32.90 -48.94 8.20
C LEU A 12 33.16 -47.87 9.27
N SER A 13 34.19 -48.03 10.09
CA SER A 13 34.56 -47.04 11.11
C SER A 13 34.97 -45.71 10.48
N ALA A 14 35.72 -45.73 9.37
CA ALA A 14 36.09 -44.53 8.63
C ALA A 14 34.86 -43.83 8.01
N LEU A 15 33.94 -44.58 7.40
CA LEU A 15 32.72 -44.02 6.82
C LEU A 15 31.80 -43.40 7.89
N ILE A 16 31.71 -44.02 9.07
CA ILE A 16 30.96 -43.48 10.21
C ILE A 16 31.59 -42.16 10.66
N GLN A 17 32.92 -42.08 10.74
CA GLN A 17 33.63 -40.85 11.13
C GLN A 17 33.41 -39.72 10.12
N ASP A 18 33.46 -40.01 8.82
CA ASP A 18 33.19 -39.04 7.76
C ASP A 18 31.72 -38.57 7.77
N CYS A 19 30.78 -39.47 8.05
CA CYS A 19 29.37 -39.15 8.23
C CYS A 19 29.13 -38.24 9.45
N MET A 20 29.79 -38.51 10.57
CA MET A 20 29.71 -37.65 11.76
C MET A 20 30.30 -36.26 11.48
N HIS A 21 31.41 -36.18 10.73
CA HIS A 21 32.06 -34.91 10.40
C HIS A 21 31.22 -34.06 9.42
N THR A 22 30.62 -34.69 8.42
CA THR A 22 29.71 -33.99 7.47
C THR A 22 28.46 -33.48 8.18
N GLN A 23 27.86 -34.25 9.09
CA GLN A 23 26.73 -33.81 9.90
C GLN A 23 27.10 -32.64 10.84
N GLN A 24 28.31 -32.64 11.40
CA GLN A 24 28.83 -31.51 12.18
C GLN A 24 28.97 -30.24 11.33
N LEU A 25 29.46 -30.35 10.10
CA LEU A 25 29.59 -29.23 9.17
C LEU A 25 28.22 -28.67 8.77
N GLU A 26 27.25 -29.52 8.44
CA GLU A 26 25.88 -29.12 8.12
C GLU A 26 25.22 -28.36 9.27
N ASN A 27 25.39 -28.85 10.51
CA ASN A 27 24.89 -28.18 11.70
C ASN A 27 25.53 -26.80 11.91
N LEU A 28 26.84 -26.67 11.67
CA LEU A 28 27.55 -25.39 11.78
C LEU A 28 27.06 -24.39 10.73
N VAL A 29 26.88 -24.85 9.49
CA VAL A 29 26.34 -24.04 8.39
C VAL A 29 24.90 -23.61 8.70
N TYR A 30 24.08 -24.51 9.26
CA TYR A 30 22.73 -24.19 9.68
C TYR A 30 22.72 -23.10 10.77
N GLN A 31 23.54 -23.26 11.82
CA GLN A 31 23.64 -22.29 12.91
C GLN A 31 24.14 -20.93 12.42
N TYR A 32 25.16 -20.91 11.57
CA TYR A 32 25.65 -19.69 10.94
C TYR A 32 24.55 -18.98 10.16
N ASN A 33 23.85 -19.71 9.29
CA ASN A 33 22.76 -19.15 8.49
C ASN A 33 21.59 -18.65 9.35
N GLN A 34 21.29 -19.30 10.47
CA GLN A 34 20.28 -18.82 11.43
C GLN A 34 20.72 -17.55 12.13
N ALA A 35 21.98 -17.46 12.57
CA ALA A 35 22.54 -16.26 13.20
C ALA A 35 22.61 -15.07 12.22
N VAL A 36 22.97 -15.33 10.97
CA VAL A 36 22.97 -14.32 9.89
C VAL A 36 21.55 -13.86 9.60
N LYS A 37 20.57 -14.78 9.49
CA LYS A 37 19.16 -14.43 9.31
C LYS A 37 18.63 -13.59 10.46
N SER A 38 18.89 -13.97 11.71
CA SER A 38 18.38 -13.23 12.88
C SER A 38 19.01 -11.84 13.02
N SER A 39 20.29 -11.68 12.68
CA SER A 39 21.01 -10.40 12.79
C SER A 39 20.81 -9.46 11.60
N LEU A 40 20.83 -9.97 10.36
CA LEU A 40 20.73 -9.16 9.14
C LEU A 40 19.30 -9.00 8.61
N ALA A 41 18.38 -9.88 9.02
CA ALA A 41 16.99 -9.84 8.58
C ALA A 41 16.02 -10.27 9.70
N PRO A 42 15.84 -9.43 10.74
CA PRO A 42 14.83 -9.71 11.77
C PRO A 42 13.47 -9.97 11.13
N ILE A 43 12.86 -11.10 11.48
CA ILE A 43 11.50 -11.41 11.04
C ILE A 43 10.59 -10.35 11.65
N THR A 44 10.18 -9.39 10.83
CA THR A 44 9.28 -8.32 11.22
C THR A 44 7.91 -8.63 10.65
N GLU A 45 6.91 -8.70 11.53
CA GLU A 45 5.52 -8.77 11.11
C GLU A 45 5.11 -7.42 10.53
N ILE A 46 5.19 -7.28 9.21
CA ILE A 46 4.67 -6.11 8.52
C ILE A 46 3.15 -6.24 8.49
N ARG A 47 2.46 -5.55 9.40
CA ARG A 47 1.01 -5.30 9.25
C ARG A 47 0.79 -4.47 8.00
N LEU A 48 0.32 -5.11 6.93
CA LEU A 48 -0.10 -4.41 5.72
C LEU A 48 -1.20 -3.41 6.10
N LYS A 49 -0.88 -2.12 6.03
CA LYS A 49 -1.79 -1.02 6.34
C LYS A 49 -2.83 -0.93 5.22
N GLY A 50 -3.85 -1.78 5.24
CA GLY A 50 -4.78 -1.87 4.12
C GLY A 50 -6.10 -2.63 4.31
N GLU A 51 -6.28 -3.40 5.38
CA GLU A 51 -7.45 -4.30 5.44
C GLU A 51 -8.79 -3.56 5.61
N ASP A 52 -8.79 -2.45 6.36
CA ASP A 52 -10.04 -1.75 6.66
C ASP A 52 -10.39 -0.73 5.58
N ARG A 53 -11.11 -1.20 4.56
CA ARG A 53 -11.87 -0.31 3.67
C ARG A 53 -12.76 0.59 4.54
N LYS A 54 -12.96 1.83 4.10
CA LYS A 54 -13.85 2.76 4.83
C LYS A 54 -15.24 2.13 4.95
N PRO A 55 -15.96 2.32 6.06
CA PRO A 55 -17.27 1.67 6.27
C PRO A 55 -18.32 1.97 5.19
N TRP A 56 -18.27 3.16 4.56
CA TRP A 56 -19.16 3.53 3.45
C TRP A 56 -18.68 3.02 2.08
N TYR A 57 -17.49 2.42 2.02
CA TYR A 57 -16.88 1.96 0.79
C TYR A 57 -17.44 0.58 0.43
N HIS A 58 -18.45 0.58 -0.44
CA HIS A 58 -19.05 -0.64 -0.96
C HIS A 58 -18.39 -1.12 -2.25
N ASP A 59 -18.59 -2.40 -2.58
CA ASP A 59 -18.05 -3.01 -3.79
C ASP A 59 -18.53 -2.33 -5.07
N GLU A 60 -19.73 -1.76 -5.09
CA GLU A 60 -20.21 -0.93 -6.20
C GLU A 60 -19.22 0.21 -6.51
N VAL A 61 -18.73 0.91 -5.49
CA VAL A 61 -17.74 1.99 -5.65
C VAL A 61 -16.40 1.43 -6.14
N HIS A 62 -16.03 0.21 -5.69
CA HIS A 62 -14.81 -0.46 -6.14
C HIS A 62 -14.88 -0.82 -7.63
N LEU A 63 -15.98 -1.42 -8.07
CA LEU A 63 -16.22 -1.82 -9.45
C LEU A 63 -16.17 -0.60 -10.38
N GLU A 64 -16.85 0.47 -10.00
CA GLU A 64 -16.90 1.70 -10.78
C GLU A 64 -15.52 2.37 -10.91
N ARG A 65 -14.73 2.40 -9.83
CA ARG A 65 -13.35 2.89 -9.87
C ARG A 65 -12.44 1.99 -10.69
N ARG A 66 -12.62 0.66 -10.63
CA ARG A 66 -11.87 -0.31 -11.43
C ARG A 66 -12.14 -0.09 -12.92
N LYS A 67 -13.40 0.08 -13.31
CA LYS A 67 -13.79 0.40 -14.70
C LYS A 67 -13.19 1.73 -15.17
N ARG A 68 -13.23 2.78 -14.33
CA ARG A 68 -12.52 4.04 -14.63
C ARG A 68 -11.04 3.83 -14.91
N ARG A 69 -10.36 3.02 -14.09
CA ARG A 69 -8.92 2.72 -14.25
C ARG A 69 -8.64 1.91 -15.52
N GLN A 70 -9.53 0.99 -15.90
CA GLN A 70 -9.43 0.26 -17.17
C GLN A 70 -9.54 1.22 -18.37
N LEU A 71 -10.50 2.14 -18.37
CA LEU A 71 -10.67 3.14 -19.42
C LEU A 71 -9.46 4.08 -19.50
N GLU A 72 -8.92 4.49 -18.35
CA GLU A 72 -7.71 5.30 -18.28
C GLU A 72 -6.51 4.60 -18.91
N ARG A 73 -6.29 3.31 -18.57
CA ARG A 73 -5.25 2.49 -19.18
C ARG A 73 -5.44 2.35 -20.70
N ARG A 74 -6.69 2.11 -21.14
CA ARG A 74 -7.03 2.02 -22.57
C ARG A 74 -6.72 3.33 -23.30
N TRP A 75 -7.11 4.47 -22.75
CA TRP A 75 -6.81 5.78 -23.32
C TRP A 75 -5.31 6.06 -23.36
N ARG A 76 -4.55 5.74 -22.30
CA ARG A 76 -3.09 5.90 -22.30
C ARG A 76 -2.40 5.08 -23.38
N LYS A 77 -2.90 3.87 -23.66
CA LYS A 77 -2.36 2.97 -24.70
C LYS A 77 -2.72 3.45 -26.12
N THR A 78 -3.97 3.84 -26.34
CA THR A 78 -4.50 4.09 -27.70
C THR A 78 -4.51 5.55 -28.12
N ARG A 79 -4.57 6.49 -27.17
CA ARG A 79 -4.69 7.94 -27.37
C ARG A 79 -5.87 8.43 -28.24
N LEU A 80 -6.83 7.55 -28.55
CA LEU A 80 -8.03 7.90 -29.31
C LEU A 80 -8.97 8.83 -28.51
N THR A 81 -9.62 9.76 -29.22
CA THR A 81 -10.61 10.72 -28.68
C THR A 81 -11.79 10.02 -28.03
N VAL A 82 -12.34 8.99 -28.68
CA VAL A 82 -13.46 8.18 -28.16
C VAL A 82 -13.11 7.58 -26.79
N ASN A 83 -11.89 7.06 -26.61
CA ASN A 83 -11.44 6.51 -25.32
C ASN A 83 -11.31 7.59 -24.24
N ARG A 84 -10.91 8.82 -24.62
CA ARG A 84 -10.86 9.97 -23.72
C ARG A 84 -12.26 10.39 -23.26
N GLU A 85 -13.23 10.41 -24.17
CA GLU A 85 -14.63 10.74 -23.87
C GLU A 85 -15.28 9.70 -22.97
N MET A 86 -15.06 8.40 -23.24
CA MET A 86 -15.48 7.32 -22.35
C MET A 86 -14.88 7.45 -20.95
N LEU A 87 -13.60 7.81 -20.84
CA LEU A 87 -12.97 8.08 -19.54
C LEU A 87 -13.61 9.28 -18.84
N CYS A 88 -13.87 10.37 -19.55
CA CYS A 88 -14.45 11.59 -18.99
C CYS A 88 -15.87 11.35 -18.47
N THR A 89 -16.71 10.73 -19.29
CA THR A 89 -18.09 10.36 -18.95
C THR A 89 -18.12 9.41 -17.75
N HIS A 90 -17.31 8.35 -17.77
CA HIS A 90 -17.23 7.40 -16.65
C HIS A 90 -16.70 8.06 -15.38
N SER A 91 -15.75 8.99 -15.49
CA SER A 91 -15.24 9.74 -14.33
C SER A 91 -16.33 10.56 -13.64
N LYS A 92 -17.25 11.15 -14.40
CA LYS A 92 -18.44 11.82 -13.85
C LYS A 92 -19.39 10.81 -13.21
N HIS A 93 -19.62 9.66 -13.86
CA HIS A 93 -20.46 8.60 -13.33
C HIS A 93 -19.98 8.12 -11.95
N VAL A 94 -18.68 7.85 -11.76
CA VAL A 94 -18.11 7.35 -10.49
C VAL A 94 -18.40 8.29 -9.30
N ALA A 95 -18.55 9.60 -9.53
CA ALA A 95 -18.87 10.54 -8.46
C ALA A 95 -20.27 10.29 -7.84
N SER A 96 -21.24 9.82 -8.64
CA SER A 96 -22.61 9.55 -8.20
C SER A 96 -22.73 8.45 -7.13
N PRO A 97 -22.25 7.20 -7.35
CA PRO A 97 -22.32 6.15 -6.33
C PRO A 97 -21.48 6.48 -5.10
N ILE A 98 -20.36 7.20 -5.25
CA ILE A 98 -19.58 7.69 -4.09
C ILE A 98 -20.44 8.65 -3.24
N LYS A 99 -21.06 9.65 -3.87
CA LYS A 99 -21.91 10.62 -3.17
C LYS A 99 -23.09 9.91 -2.49
N ARG A 100 -23.77 9.01 -3.21
CA ARG A 100 -24.92 8.26 -2.70
C ARG A 100 -24.55 7.36 -1.52
N LYS A 101 -23.51 6.53 -1.64
CA LYS A 101 -23.10 5.61 -0.55
C LYS A 101 -22.56 6.37 0.66
N LYS A 102 -21.75 7.40 0.44
CA LYS A 102 -21.21 8.22 1.54
C LYS A 102 -22.31 8.97 2.28
N SER A 103 -23.23 9.63 1.56
CA SER A 103 -24.36 10.33 2.18
C SER A 103 -25.31 9.38 2.91
N GLY A 104 -25.67 8.24 2.31
CA GLY A 104 -26.50 7.23 2.95
C GLY A 104 -25.90 6.70 4.25
N TYR A 105 -24.60 6.38 4.23
CA TYR A 105 -23.89 5.93 5.45
C TYR A 105 -23.96 6.97 6.57
N TYR A 106 -23.60 8.23 6.29
CA TYR A 106 -23.61 9.26 7.32
C TYR A 106 -25.04 9.62 7.76
N ARG A 107 -26.02 9.56 6.87
CA ARG A 107 -27.44 9.76 7.21
C ARG A 107 -27.90 8.73 8.24
N ASN A 108 -27.62 7.46 8.00
CA ASN A 108 -27.99 6.37 8.92
C ASN A 108 -27.22 6.50 10.25
N LYS A 109 -25.93 6.84 10.18
CA LYS A 109 -25.11 7.14 11.36
C LYS A 109 -25.66 8.28 12.21
N PHE A 110 -26.28 9.29 11.60
CA PHE A 110 -26.92 10.39 12.34
C PHE A 110 -28.27 9.97 12.94
N SER A 111 -29.06 9.13 12.26
CA SER A 111 -30.33 8.65 12.82
C SER A 111 -30.16 7.74 14.04
N GLU A 112 -29.04 7.04 14.12
CA GLU A 112 -28.71 6.12 15.23
C GLU A 112 -27.94 6.80 16.38
N ALA A 113 -27.46 8.04 16.18
CA ALA A 113 -26.52 8.68 17.09
C ALA A 113 -27.19 9.54 18.17
N ASP A 114 -26.60 9.51 19.37
CA ASP A 114 -26.92 10.46 20.43
C ASP A 114 -26.31 11.86 20.16
N HIS A 115 -26.72 12.89 20.92
CA HIS A 115 -26.26 14.27 20.77
C HIS A 115 -24.73 14.40 20.80
N LYS A 116 -24.05 13.76 21.76
CA LYS A 116 -22.56 13.77 21.84
C LYS A 116 -21.92 13.15 20.61
N GLN A 117 -22.45 12.01 20.15
CA GLN A 117 -21.95 11.29 18.99
C GLN A 117 -22.16 12.10 17.70
N THR A 118 -23.30 12.78 17.58
CA THR A 118 -23.61 13.68 16.48
C THR A 118 -22.59 14.82 16.36
N PHE A 119 -22.27 15.50 17.47
CA PHE A 119 -21.22 16.54 17.45
C PHE A 119 -19.84 15.98 17.11
N ALA A 120 -19.50 14.77 17.57
CA ALA A 120 -18.26 14.11 17.21
C ALA A 120 -18.20 13.77 15.71
N LEU A 121 -19.31 13.28 15.13
CA LEU A 121 -19.45 13.03 13.70
C LEU A 121 -19.31 14.33 12.88
N LEU A 122 -19.98 15.42 13.31
CA LEU A 122 -19.88 16.74 12.68
C LEU A 122 -18.45 17.27 12.70
N ARG A 123 -17.76 17.20 13.85
CA ARG A 123 -16.33 17.55 13.95
C ARG A 123 -15.47 16.75 12.99
N THR A 124 -15.85 15.51 12.67
CA THR A 124 -15.12 14.64 11.74
C THR A 124 -15.38 15.04 10.28
N LEU A 125 -16.61 15.41 9.94
CA LEU A 125 -17.00 15.85 8.59
C LEU A 125 -16.50 17.26 8.25
N MET A 126 -16.44 18.16 9.24
CA MET A 126 -16.02 19.55 9.08
C MET A 126 -14.51 19.77 9.23
N LYS A 127 -13.70 18.70 9.29
CA LYS A 127 -12.23 18.86 9.34
C LYS A 127 -11.73 19.44 8.02
N VAL A 128 -11.32 20.71 8.04
CA VAL A 128 -10.59 21.31 6.93
C VAL A 128 -9.28 20.54 6.73
N PRO A 129 -9.03 20.00 5.52
CA PRO A 129 -7.78 19.32 5.22
C PRO A 129 -6.59 20.21 5.56
N ARG A 130 -5.51 19.65 6.11
CA ARG A 130 -4.33 20.43 6.53
C ARG A 130 -3.77 21.33 5.41
N HIS A 131 -3.82 20.87 4.17
CA HIS A 131 -3.36 21.61 3.00
C HIS A 131 -4.30 22.76 2.56
N CYS A 132 -5.53 22.81 3.08
CA CYS A 132 -6.48 23.89 2.87
C CYS A 132 -6.56 24.85 4.07
N ARG A 133 -5.78 24.60 5.13
CA ARG A 133 -5.70 25.53 6.26
C ARG A 133 -4.87 26.73 5.82
N ALA A 134 -5.37 27.92 6.11
CA ALA A 134 -4.55 29.13 5.99
C ALA A 134 -3.28 28.95 6.84
N PRO A 135 -2.11 29.40 6.36
CA PRO A 135 -0.91 29.43 7.18
C PRO A 135 -1.20 30.30 8.41
N GLN A 136 -1.19 29.69 9.60
CA GLN A 136 -1.30 30.44 10.85
C GLN A 136 -0.03 31.29 11.00
N LYS A 137 -0.18 32.56 11.38
CA LYS A 137 0.93 33.52 11.49
C LYS A 137 1.94 33.21 12.62
N ASP A 138 1.70 32.16 13.41
CA ASP A 138 2.42 31.93 14.67
C ASP A 138 3.38 30.73 14.67
N ASP A 139 3.66 30.11 13.52
CA ASP A 139 4.77 29.16 13.39
C ASP A 139 6.10 29.91 13.13
N LYS A 140 6.42 30.89 13.98
CA LYS A 140 7.82 31.33 14.10
C LYS A 140 8.52 30.25 14.93
N ILE A 141 9.54 29.63 14.34
CA ILE A 141 10.43 28.59 14.92
C ILE A 141 9.92 27.15 14.72
N ALA A 142 9.96 26.62 13.48
CA ALA A 142 10.33 25.21 13.20
C ALA A 142 10.17 24.85 11.70
N SER A 143 10.87 25.53 10.78
CA SER A 143 11.08 24.96 9.43
C SER A 143 12.28 25.57 8.71
N LEU A 144 13.47 25.46 9.30
CA LEU A 144 14.67 25.33 8.49
C LEU A 144 14.80 23.85 8.13
N GLY A 145 14.68 23.53 6.84
CA GLY A 145 14.98 22.22 6.29
C GLY A 145 13.76 21.37 5.94
N ARG A 146 13.25 21.55 4.71
CA ARG A 146 12.93 20.45 3.78
C ARG A 146 12.69 21.03 2.40
N ASN A 147 13.74 21.05 1.59
CA ASN A 147 13.67 21.24 0.16
C ASN A 147 13.12 19.95 -0.46
N ASP A 148 11.80 19.86 -0.62
CA ASP A 148 11.18 18.90 -1.54
C ASP A 148 10.55 19.68 -2.68
N LYS A 149 11.39 20.10 -3.63
CA LYS A 149 10.94 20.46 -4.98
C LYS A 149 10.58 19.17 -5.71
N SER A 150 9.32 18.72 -5.65
CA SER A 150 8.73 17.94 -6.75
C SER A 150 7.20 17.79 -6.67
N SER A 151 6.55 18.21 -7.76
CA SER A 151 5.38 17.57 -8.37
C SER A 151 4.05 17.49 -7.59
N SER A 152 3.27 18.56 -7.69
CA SER A 152 1.81 18.46 -7.86
C SER A 152 1.19 19.72 -8.44
N SER A 153 1.83 20.89 -8.26
CA SER A 153 1.36 22.15 -8.84
C SER A 153 1.46 22.17 -10.37
N ASP A 154 2.39 21.41 -10.95
CA ASP A 154 2.73 21.52 -12.37
C ASP A 154 1.74 20.75 -13.26
N ILE A 155 1.10 19.70 -12.73
CA ILE A 155 0.06 18.94 -13.44
C ILE A 155 -1.23 19.75 -13.57
N LEU A 156 -1.57 20.57 -12.56
CA LEU A 156 -2.75 21.44 -12.59
C LEU A 156 -2.51 22.72 -13.39
N LYS A 157 -1.31 23.30 -13.34
CA LYS A 157 -0.94 24.47 -14.16
C LYS A 157 -0.94 24.15 -15.66
N GLY A 158 -0.49 22.96 -16.06
CA GLY A 158 -0.56 22.52 -17.46
C GLY A 158 -1.99 22.32 -17.99
N PHE A 159 -2.91 21.88 -17.13
CA PHE A 159 -4.31 21.65 -17.52
C PHE A 159 -5.09 22.96 -17.74
N ILE A 160 -4.77 24.01 -16.97
CA ILE A 160 -5.38 25.33 -17.10
C ILE A 160 -4.85 26.06 -18.35
N ALA A 161 -3.54 25.98 -18.60
CA ALA A 161 -2.92 26.62 -19.77
C ALA A 161 -3.42 26.04 -21.11
N HIS A 162 -3.60 24.71 -21.21
CA HIS A 162 -4.15 24.09 -22.42
C HIS A 162 -5.64 24.42 -22.64
N TRP A 163 -6.42 24.68 -21.58
CA TRP A 163 -7.84 25.02 -21.73
C TRP A 163 -8.05 26.48 -22.14
N ALA A 164 -7.16 27.39 -21.73
CA ALA A 164 -7.21 28.79 -22.11
C ALA A 164 -6.78 29.07 -23.57
N ALA A 165 -5.94 28.21 -24.17
CA ALA A 165 -5.48 28.35 -25.55
C ALA A 165 -6.43 27.75 -26.61
N ALA A 166 -7.52 27.11 -26.18
CA ALA A 166 -8.51 26.47 -27.07
C ALA A 166 -9.80 27.30 -27.23
N LYS A 167 -9.71 28.62 -27.01
CA LYS A 167 -10.77 29.61 -27.20
C LYS A 167 -10.22 30.77 -28.03
#